data_AF-G0N501-F1
#
_entry.id   AF-G0N501-F1
#
_cell.length_a   1.000
_cell.length_b   1.000
_cell.length_c   1.000
_cell.angle_alpha   90.00
_cell.angle_beta   90.00
_cell.angle_gamma   90.00
#
_symmetry.space_group_name_H-M   'P 1'
#
loop_
_entity.id
_entity.type
_entity.pdbx_description
1 polymer ?
#
loop_
_entity_poly.entity_id
_entity_poly.type
_entity_poly.pdbx_seq_one_letter_code
_entity_poly.pdbx_strand_id
1 'polypeptide(L)'
;MRITIVLLLLSLVICAFAYDNIKSSDKDKALSYKAKKEKALKEHKKDADGVEFKELEEIEDEAGVAVDEEEEDVEEEPPKKKVPVKKQKVSKEKKEKSKKTKKEPEIPVPESIINSNLTSFDIFTSREVEIDKIEEIITHKDEIEKMRKITESLKDEIPDDDDENVYKACTDDEHELCHCDGEEMNCSKIVMDSEEPHLMTADLVIEKKGFKPVIANFSENGITRLKKGKILVGYEKYVSVLDMSFNQVRFIDSDAFLPFTNLSKLDLSHNNLQNIKKPVFDAVKNTLHRLDIGYNRLKTIPDDFFDGLTNLKVLVLDGNPITSFNKQMFKGLNSLEELSLDACKIEDLPADIFEYLPKLVGVSLRENPLDEIPAAVANWKPLKDVDMSATNLTEIRDHAFAGHSDLEEIILEQMPYLSVVRDCGFCGLPKLKILLLNDNRQLMEIHPNAFGYLKAEPGHKATAVTEFAIHNSNLSTISEHLLDYDKLESFKLGGNPWACNCDTQFLMEEKFDFKADSVAPKCQSPPDFADKHLATVRVTDACESARFLGRSGRFSSVLGLALLAGFLCIGAYYMVSSGKLRTIVNRVRQEPEVSYTNLTAAAASEELAMEADFQPRPAEV
;
A
#
# COMPACT_ATOMS: atom_id res chain seq x y z
N MET A 1 10.72 20.25 37.14
CA MET A 1 10.78 19.99 38.60
C MET A 1 11.37 21.13 39.43
N ARG A 2 12.68 21.48 39.36
CA ARG A 2 13.22 22.48 40.33
C ARG A 2 12.60 23.89 40.24
N ILE A 3 12.21 24.36 39.05
CA ILE A 3 11.57 25.67 38.86
C ILE A 3 10.12 25.68 39.38
N THR A 4 9.34 24.61 39.15
CA THR A 4 7.97 24.51 39.65
C THR A 4 7.89 24.46 41.17
N ILE A 5 8.87 23.84 41.84
CA ILE A 5 8.99 23.86 43.30
C ILE A 5 9.28 25.26 43.83
N VAL A 6 10.17 26.03 43.18
CA VAL A 6 10.46 27.43 43.59
C VAL A 6 9.24 28.34 43.40
N LEU A 7 8.48 28.17 42.31
CA LEU A 7 7.24 28.94 42.08
C LEU A 7 6.14 28.59 43.10
N LEU A 8 5.98 27.31 43.45
CA LEU A 8 5.06 26.86 44.51
C LEU A 8 5.46 27.41 45.90
N LEU A 9 6.75 27.42 46.23
CA LEU A 9 7.22 28.00 47.49
C LEU A 9 7.01 29.52 47.52
N LEU A 10 7.22 30.23 46.40
CA LEU A 10 6.88 31.66 46.31
C LEU A 10 5.38 31.90 46.47
N SER A 11 4.51 31.09 45.84
CA SER A 11 3.06 31.27 45.97
C SER A 11 2.58 30.99 47.40
N LEU A 12 3.15 29.99 48.09
CA LEU A 12 2.85 29.71 49.50
C LEU A 12 3.28 30.86 50.43
N VAL A 13 4.44 31.48 50.20
CA VAL A 13 4.89 32.66 50.96
C VAL A 13 3.97 33.85 50.73
N ILE A 14 3.54 34.10 49.49
CA ILE A 14 2.60 35.18 49.15
C ILE A 14 1.23 34.93 49.81
N CYS A 15 0.72 33.69 49.79
CA CYS A 15 -0.53 33.32 50.46
C CYS A 15 -0.43 33.46 51.99
N ALA A 16 0.71 33.12 52.61
CA ALA A 16 0.92 33.32 54.05
C ALA A 16 0.86 34.81 54.44
N PHE A 17 1.55 35.68 53.68
CA PHE A 17 1.49 37.13 53.89
C PHE A 17 0.09 37.72 53.64
N ALA A 18 -0.70 37.16 52.72
CA ALA A 18 -2.10 37.56 52.54
C ALA A 18 -2.98 37.13 53.74
N TYR A 19 -2.79 35.91 54.25
CA TYR A 19 -3.59 35.35 55.34
C TYR A 19 -3.43 36.12 56.67
N ASP A 20 -2.21 36.50 57.05
CA ASP A 20 -2.00 37.27 58.29
C ASP A 20 -2.57 38.69 58.22
N ASN A 21 -2.63 39.30 57.04
CA ASN A 21 -3.28 40.60 56.84
C ASN A 21 -4.82 40.51 56.95
N ILE A 22 -5.43 39.40 56.49
CA ILE A 22 -6.88 39.14 56.64
C ILE A 22 -7.23 38.92 58.12
N LYS A 23 -6.42 38.14 58.84
CA LYS A 23 -6.62 37.79 60.25
C LYS A 23 -6.63 38.99 61.21
N SER A 24 -6.03 40.12 60.81
CA SER A 24 -6.13 41.39 61.54
C SER A 24 -7.46 42.12 61.32
N SER A 25 -8.11 41.97 60.16
CA SER A 25 -9.35 42.72 59.84
C SER A 25 -10.62 42.06 60.35
N ASP A 26 -10.62 40.74 60.58
CA ASP A 26 -11.83 40.01 61.00
C ASP A 26 -12.02 39.94 62.53
N LYS A 27 -10.97 40.17 63.33
CA LYS A 27 -11.11 40.28 64.79
C LYS A 27 -12.00 41.44 65.22
N ASP A 28 -11.86 42.59 64.57
CA ASP A 28 -12.64 43.80 64.90
C ASP A 28 -14.11 43.66 64.46
N LYS A 29 -14.37 42.95 63.35
CA LYS A 29 -15.73 42.62 62.91
C LYS A 29 -16.40 41.58 63.82
N ALA A 30 -15.66 40.56 64.27
CA ALA A 30 -16.17 39.51 65.15
C ALA A 30 -16.63 40.06 66.53
N LEU A 31 -15.91 41.05 67.08
CA LEU A 31 -16.30 41.73 68.33
C LEU A 31 -17.61 42.53 68.18
N SER A 32 -17.81 43.21 67.04
CA SER A 32 -19.07 43.91 66.73
C SER A 32 -20.26 42.96 66.58
N TYR A 33 -20.03 41.77 66.00
CA TYR A 33 -21.09 40.77 65.79
C TYR A 33 -21.49 40.07 67.11
N LYS A 34 -20.53 39.81 68.01
CA LYS A 34 -20.81 39.21 69.33
C LYS A 34 -21.74 40.08 70.19
N ALA A 35 -21.49 41.40 70.22
CA ALA A 35 -22.32 42.35 70.96
C ALA A 35 -23.76 42.48 70.42
N LYS A 36 -23.98 42.24 69.12
CA LYS A 36 -25.33 42.17 68.53
C LYS A 36 -26.01 40.82 68.83
N LYS A 37 -25.26 39.71 68.80
CA LYS A 37 -25.81 38.36 69.03
C LYS A 37 -26.24 38.12 70.49
N GLU A 38 -25.53 38.65 71.48
CA GLU A 38 -25.96 38.57 72.90
C GLU A 38 -27.24 39.38 73.20
N LYS A 39 -27.56 40.39 72.39
CA LYS A 39 -28.81 41.16 72.52
C LYS A 39 -30.01 40.38 71.99
N ALA A 40 -29.86 39.71 70.85
CA ALA A 40 -30.91 38.84 70.27
C ALA A 40 -31.13 37.53 71.05
N LEU A 41 -30.07 36.94 71.64
CA LEU A 41 -30.17 35.68 72.38
C LEU A 41 -30.90 35.80 73.74
N LYS A 42 -31.16 37.02 74.21
CA LYS A 42 -32.03 37.28 75.39
C LYS A 42 -33.51 37.36 75.06
N GLU A 43 -33.87 37.55 73.79
CA GLU A 43 -35.28 37.69 73.36
C GLU A 43 -35.87 36.35 72.89
N HIS A 44 -35.04 35.41 72.42
CA HIS A 44 -35.50 34.09 71.94
C HIS A 44 -35.47 32.95 72.97
N LYS A 45 -35.04 33.20 74.22
CA LYS A 45 -34.92 32.16 75.26
C LYS A 45 -36.21 31.98 76.06
N LYS A 46 -37.34 31.80 75.36
CA LYS A 46 -38.68 31.68 75.96
C LYS A 46 -39.54 30.52 75.49
N ASP A 47 -39.16 29.85 74.40
CA ASP A 47 -39.93 28.75 73.81
C ASP A 47 -39.02 27.56 73.45
N ALA A 48 -39.55 26.34 73.62
CA ALA A 48 -38.98 25.01 73.32
C ALA A 48 -37.86 24.47 74.24
N ASP A 49 -38.28 23.75 75.29
CA ASP A 49 -37.52 22.63 75.90
C ASP A 49 -37.64 21.35 75.03
N GLY A 50 -36.65 20.43 75.09
CA GLY A 50 -36.88 18.99 74.80
C GLY A 50 -35.81 18.18 74.04
N VAL A 51 -34.91 17.51 74.78
CA VAL A 51 -34.36 16.12 74.58
C VAL A 51 -33.87 15.71 73.15
N GLU A 52 -32.57 15.67 72.81
CA GLU A 52 -31.45 14.73 73.13
C GLU A 52 -31.30 13.46 72.25
N PHE A 53 -30.12 13.35 71.57
CA PHE A 53 -29.26 12.16 71.25
C PHE A 53 -29.86 10.84 70.65
N LYS A 54 -29.14 9.93 69.95
CA LYS A 54 -27.68 9.70 69.75
C LYS A 54 -27.36 8.91 68.44
N GLU A 55 -26.08 8.60 68.27
CA GLU A 55 -25.28 7.98 67.18
C GLU A 55 -25.74 6.63 66.56
N LEU A 56 -25.08 6.29 65.43
CA LEU A 56 -25.13 5.05 64.64
C LEU A 56 -24.01 4.06 65.05
N GLU A 57 -24.28 2.76 64.96
CA GLU A 57 -23.37 1.60 64.79
C GLU A 57 -24.26 0.31 64.82
N GLU A 58 -24.01 -0.84 64.18
CA GLU A 58 -22.91 -1.37 63.36
C GLU A 58 -23.35 -2.72 62.66
N ILE A 59 -22.43 -3.40 61.94
CA ILE A 59 -22.34 -4.86 61.66
C ILE A 59 -23.15 -5.48 60.48
N GLU A 60 -22.38 -6.03 59.52
CA GLU A 60 -22.36 -7.38 58.87
C GLU A 60 -23.70 -8.20 58.75
N ASP A 61 -23.95 -9.06 57.74
CA ASP A 61 -23.04 -10.10 57.21
C ASP A 61 -23.53 -10.72 55.85
N GLU A 62 -22.86 -11.79 55.40
CA GLU A 62 -22.90 -12.39 54.04
C GLU A 62 -24.19 -13.12 53.53
N ALA A 63 -24.18 -13.34 52.19
CA ALA A 63 -24.61 -14.54 51.45
C ALA A 63 -26.10 -14.82 51.10
N GLY A 64 -26.34 -15.07 49.80
CA GLY A 64 -26.89 -16.36 49.40
C GLY A 64 -28.04 -16.44 48.36
N VAL A 65 -27.69 -16.96 47.17
CA VAL A 65 -28.46 -17.97 46.38
C VAL A 65 -29.76 -17.56 45.64
N ALA A 66 -29.63 -17.58 44.29
CA ALA A 66 -30.50 -18.10 43.23
C ALA A 66 -32.04 -17.93 43.23
N VAL A 67 -32.60 -17.82 42.01
CA VAL A 67 -33.48 -18.83 41.38
C VAL A 67 -33.50 -18.59 39.87
N ASP A 68 -33.54 -19.68 39.09
CA ASP A 68 -33.64 -19.73 37.62
C ASP A 68 -35.10 -19.55 37.13
N GLU A 69 -35.29 -19.46 35.80
CA GLU A 69 -36.21 -20.30 34.97
C GLU A 69 -36.65 -19.61 33.66
N GLU A 70 -36.39 -20.29 32.53
CA GLU A 70 -37.35 -20.64 31.43
C GLU A 70 -38.14 -19.54 30.65
N GLU A 71 -38.48 -19.66 29.35
CA GLU A 71 -38.02 -20.49 28.21
C GLU A 71 -38.61 -19.95 26.85
N GLU A 72 -38.26 -20.59 25.73
CA GLU A 72 -39.01 -20.73 24.44
C GLU A 72 -39.36 -19.54 23.49
N ASP A 73 -38.58 -19.42 22.41
CA ASP A 73 -38.85 -19.93 21.02
C ASP A 73 -39.86 -19.34 19.97
N VAL A 74 -39.48 -19.58 18.69
CA VAL A 74 -40.26 -19.75 17.41
C VAL A 74 -40.47 -18.57 16.39
N GLU A 75 -39.63 -18.63 15.32
CA GLU A 75 -39.86 -18.63 13.85
C GLU A 75 -40.49 -17.51 12.95
N GLU A 76 -39.98 -17.53 11.69
CA GLU A 76 -40.61 -17.34 10.35
C GLU A 76 -40.40 -16.05 9.49
N GLU A 77 -40.31 -16.25 8.16
CA GLU A 77 -39.94 -15.27 7.11
C GLU A 77 -41.15 -14.61 6.33
N PRO A 78 -41.23 -14.48 4.97
CA PRO A 78 -41.29 -13.19 4.22
C PRO A 78 -42.67 -12.95 3.50
N PRO A 79 -42.91 -12.25 2.33
CA PRO A 79 -42.02 -11.59 1.35
C PRO A 79 -42.50 -10.36 0.47
N LYS A 80 -41.53 -9.74 -0.24
CA LYS A 80 -41.59 -9.20 -1.65
C LYS A 80 -42.52 -8.01 -2.08
N LYS A 81 -41.87 -7.05 -2.78
CA LYS A 81 -42.20 -6.42 -4.12
C LYS A 81 -43.06 -5.14 -4.29
N LYS A 82 -42.49 -4.22 -5.13
CA LYS A 82 -43.04 -3.39 -6.26
C LYS A 82 -43.19 -1.84 -6.15
N VAL A 83 -42.71 -1.22 -7.24
CA VAL A 83 -42.73 0.18 -7.77
C VAL A 83 -44.12 0.44 -8.44
N PRO A 84 -44.73 1.67 -8.63
CA PRO A 84 -44.19 2.71 -9.55
C PRO A 84 -44.71 4.21 -9.63
N VAL A 85 -44.02 5.01 -10.48
CA VAL A 85 -44.55 5.91 -11.57
C VAL A 85 -44.69 7.47 -11.43
N LYS A 86 -44.29 8.17 -12.53
CA LYS A 86 -44.56 9.58 -13.00
C LYS A 86 -43.88 10.77 -12.26
N LYS A 87 -43.57 11.94 -12.87
CA LYS A 87 -43.35 12.51 -14.24
C LYS A 87 -43.58 14.03 -14.10
N GLN A 88 -42.74 14.92 -14.66
CA GLN A 88 -43.21 16.20 -15.21
C GLN A 88 -42.24 16.79 -16.26
N LYS A 89 -42.78 17.64 -17.15
CA LYS A 89 -42.10 18.36 -18.25
C LYS A 89 -42.30 19.87 -18.07
N VAL A 90 -41.33 20.69 -18.47
CA VAL A 90 -41.56 22.04 -19.04
C VAL A 90 -40.57 22.28 -20.18
N SER A 91 -40.94 23.06 -21.18
CA SER A 91 -40.16 23.40 -22.39
C SER A 91 -40.18 24.91 -22.67
N LYS A 92 -39.26 25.42 -23.50
CA LYS A 92 -39.53 26.56 -24.42
C LYS A 92 -38.47 26.78 -25.52
N GLU A 93 -39.02 27.08 -26.70
CA GLU A 93 -38.55 27.67 -27.97
C GLU A 93 -37.52 28.84 -27.89
N LYS A 94 -36.91 29.41 -28.94
CA LYS A 94 -36.62 29.18 -30.39
C LYS A 94 -35.82 30.42 -30.88
N LYS A 95 -35.02 30.33 -31.96
CA LYS A 95 -35.10 31.24 -33.16
C LYS A 95 -34.06 30.95 -34.26
N GLU A 96 -34.49 31.13 -35.51
CA GLU A 96 -33.69 31.00 -36.74
C GLU A 96 -33.00 32.32 -37.15
N LYS A 97 -31.99 32.24 -38.05
CA LYS A 97 -32.04 32.94 -39.35
C LYS A 97 -30.98 32.47 -40.36
N SER A 98 -31.29 32.69 -41.65
CA SER A 98 -30.66 32.12 -42.85
C SER A 98 -29.74 33.08 -43.62
N LYS A 99 -28.83 32.56 -44.49
CA LYS A 99 -28.86 32.75 -45.97
C LYS A 99 -27.63 32.30 -46.79
N LYS A 100 -27.97 31.65 -47.93
CA LYS A 100 -27.44 31.82 -49.32
C LYS A 100 -26.17 31.08 -49.83
N THR A 101 -26.25 30.81 -51.14
CA THR A 101 -25.49 29.90 -52.01
C THR A 101 -24.67 30.61 -53.11
N LYS A 102 -23.63 29.94 -53.64
CA LYS A 102 -23.09 29.96 -55.04
C LYS A 102 -21.88 28.98 -55.12
N LYS A 103 -21.92 27.90 -55.92
CA LYS A 103 -21.53 27.71 -57.36
C LYS A 103 -20.04 27.37 -57.62
N GLU A 104 -19.83 26.21 -58.26
CA GLU A 104 -18.64 25.60 -58.94
C GLU A 104 -18.00 26.46 -60.07
N PRO A 105 -16.82 26.13 -60.70
CA PRO A 105 -16.24 24.76 -60.95
C PRO A 105 -14.68 24.53 -60.97
N GLU A 106 -14.30 23.24 -61.08
CA GLU A 106 -13.15 22.57 -61.79
C GLU A 106 -11.63 22.88 -61.56
N ILE A 107 -10.87 21.84 -61.08
CA ILE A 107 -9.62 21.16 -61.61
C ILE A 107 -8.45 22.03 -62.20
N PRO A 108 -7.11 21.84 -61.93
CA PRO A 108 -6.34 20.59 -61.61
C PRO A 108 -5.21 20.63 -60.51
N VAL A 109 -4.55 19.46 -60.34
CA VAL A 109 -3.28 19.09 -59.61
C VAL A 109 -2.04 19.72 -60.33
N PRO A 110 -0.78 19.89 -59.78
CA PRO A 110 -0.10 19.13 -58.70
C PRO A 110 0.92 19.84 -57.74
N GLU A 111 1.57 19.02 -56.90
CA GLU A 111 2.94 19.12 -56.33
C GLU A 111 3.36 20.10 -55.19
N SER A 112 3.47 19.51 -53.98
CA SER A 112 4.69 19.47 -53.13
C SER A 112 5.05 20.58 -52.11
N ILE A 113 5.83 20.14 -51.10
CA ILE A 113 6.68 20.89 -50.13
C ILE A 113 6.06 21.36 -48.79
N ILE A 114 6.18 20.45 -47.79
CA ILE A 114 6.84 20.59 -46.47
C ILE A 114 6.33 21.62 -45.43
N ASN A 115 5.93 21.07 -44.27
CA ASN A 115 5.97 21.57 -42.86
C ASN A 115 5.50 23.01 -42.56
N SER A 116 4.69 23.26 -41.52
CA SER A 116 4.99 22.89 -40.13
C SER A 116 3.80 23.16 -39.19
N ASN A 117 3.89 22.62 -37.96
CA ASN A 117 3.01 22.83 -36.79
C ASN A 117 1.71 22.01 -36.79
N LEU A 118 1.69 20.98 -35.93
CA LEU A 118 0.69 20.83 -34.87
C LEU A 118 1.20 19.84 -33.81
N THR A 119 0.79 20.03 -32.56
CA THR A 119 1.31 19.32 -31.37
C THR A 119 0.50 18.06 -31.04
N SER A 120 1.08 17.18 -30.23
CA SER A 120 0.63 15.81 -29.98
C SER A 120 -0.61 15.65 -29.07
N PHE A 121 -1.70 16.39 -29.34
CA PHE A 121 -2.95 16.26 -28.57
C PHE A 121 -4.26 16.28 -29.39
N ASP A 122 -4.22 16.44 -30.71
CA ASP A 122 -5.42 16.47 -31.58
C ASP A 122 -5.75 15.14 -32.30
N ILE A 123 -5.03 14.05 -31.99
CA ILE A 123 -5.18 12.75 -32.68
C ILE A 123 -6.39 11.94 -32.17
N PHE A 124 -6.93 12.24 -30.98
CA PHE A 124 -7.96 11.41 -30.33
C PHE A 124 -9.42 11.83 -30.62
N THR A 125 -9.69 13.07 -31.04
CA THR A 125 -11.06 13.58 -31.25
C THR A 125 -11.62 13.36 -32.65
N SER A 126 -10.83 12.80 -33.58
CA SER A 126 -11.30 12.47 -34.94
C SER A 126 -11.74 11.00 -35.12
N ARG A 127 -11.64 10.16 -34.09
CA ARG A 127 -11.98 8.72 -34.16
C ARG A 127 -13.37 8.35 -33.65
N GLU A 128 -14.03 9.22 -32.89
CA GLU A 128 -15.37 8.95 -32.33
C GLU A 128 -16.52 9.23 -33.32
N VAL A 129 -16.25 9.86 -34.48
CA VAL A 129 -17.28 10.18 -35.51
C VAL A 129 -17.33 9.18 -36.67
N GLU A 130 -16.41 8.20 -36.71
CA GLU A 130 -16.45 7.08 -37.66
C GLU A 130 -16.98 5.76 -37.07
N ILE A 131 -17.14 5.65 -35.76
CA ILE A 131 -17.69 4.44 -35.11
C ILE A 131 -19.21 4.33 -35.37
N ASP A 132 -19.96 5.43 -35.24
CA ASP A 132 -21.41 5.48 -35.52
C ASP A 132 -21.79 5.18 -36.98
N LYS A 133 -20.84 5.20 -37.92
CA LYS A 133 -21.05 4.80 -39.33
C LYS A 133 -20.71 3.34 -39.62
N ILE A 134 -20.06 2.65 -38.70
CA ILE A 134 -19.76 1.22 -38.81
C ILE A 134 -20.89 0.39 -38.20
N GLU A 135 -21.61 0.90 -37.20
CA GLU A 135 -22.77 0.20 -36.61
C GLU A 135 -23.95 0.02 -37.59
N GLU A 136 -24.11 0.88 -38.61
CA GLU A 136 -25.19 0.75 -39.60
C GLU A 136 -24.93 -0.33 -40.68
N ILE A 137 -23.74 -0.97 -40.67
CA ILE A 137 -23.38 -2.06 -41.61
C ILE A 137 -23.54 -3.45 -40.96
N ILE A 138 -23.71 -3.54 -39.65
CA ILE A 138 -23.76 -4.83 -38.91
C ILE A 138 -25.19 -5.41 -38.87
N THR A 139 -25.71 -5.82 -40.04
CA THR A 139 -27.00 -6.53 -40.14
C THR A 139 -26.92 -7.97 -40.69
N HIS A 140 -25.71 -8.50 -40.91
CA HIS A 140 -25.51 -9.85 -41.41
C HIS A 140 -24.57 -10.69 -40.50
N LYS A 141 -25.13 -11.30 -39.45
CA LYS A 141 -24.43 -12.32 -38.64
C LYS A 141 -23.84 -13.46 -39.49
N ASP A 142 -24.50 -13.78 -40.60
CA ASP A 142 -24.06 -14.81 -41.54
C ASP A 142 -22.77 -14.44 -42.28
N GLU A 143 -22.45 -13.14 -42.44
CA GLU A 143 -21.19 -12.70 -43.03
C GLU A 143 -20.03 -12.71 -42.04
N ILE A 144 -20.29 -12.46 -40.75
CA ILE A 144 -19.30 -12.67 -39.68
C ILE A 144 -18.97 -14.16 -39.56
N GLU A 145 -19.95 -15.05 -39.58
CA GLU A 145 -19.69 -16.50 -39.54
C GLU A 145 -19.06 -17.02 -40.84
N LYS A 146 -19.35 -16.43 -42.00
CA LYS A 146 -18.59 -16.68 -43.25
C LYS A 146 -17.15 -16.20 -43.13
N MET A 147 -16.89 -14.98 -42.64
CA MET A 147 -15.52 -14.47 -42.44
C MET A 147 -14.78 -15.29 -41.39
N ARG A 148 -15.46 -15.78 -40.34
CA ARG A 148 -14.91 -16.70 -39.34
C ARG A 148 -14.55 -18.05 -39.97
N LYS A 149 -15.42 -18.60 -40.82
CA LYS A 149 -15.16 -19.84 -41.60
C LYS A 149 -14.08 -19.67 -42.67
N ILE A 150 -13.98 -18.51 -43.32
CA ILE A 150 -12.91 -18.17 -44.26
C ILE A 150 -11.58 -17.99 -43.51
N THR A 151 -11.60 -17.41 -42.31
CA THR A 151 -10.40 -17.31 -41.45
C THR A 151 -10.03 -18.65 -40.81
N GLU A 152 -11.00 -19.55 -40.59
CA GLU A 152 -10.75 -20.94 -40.20
C GLU A 152 -10.25 -21.79 -41.37
N SER A 153 -10.72 -21.58 -42.61
CA SER A 153 -10.18 -22.29 -43.79
C SER A 153 -8.81 -21.76 -44.22
N LEU A 154 -8.56 -20.45 -44.12
CA LEU A 154 -7.24 -19.85 -44.37
C LEU A 154 -6.19 -20.20 -43.31
N LYS A 155 -6.57 -20.79 -42.16
CA LYS A 155 -5.63 -21.36 -41.19
C LYS A 155 -5.04 -22.70 -41.64
N ASP A 156 -5.65 -23.33 -42.64
CA ASP A 156 -5.21 -24.57 -43.27
C ASP A 156 -4.57 -24.30 -44.65
N GLU A 157 -4.35 -23.04 -45.03
CA GLU A 157 -3.68 -22.59 -46.27
C GLU A 157 -2.36 -21.83 -46.01
N ILE A 158 -1.64 -22.18 -44.93
CA ILE A 158 -0.17 -22.12 -45.00
C ILE A 158 0.21 -23.35 -45.85
N PRO A 159 0.99 -23.23 -46.92
CA PRO A 159 1.45 -24.40 -47.66
C PRO A 159 2.13 -25.36 -46.68
N ASP A 160 1.56 -26.56 -46.55
CA ASP A 160 2.33 -27.72 -46.14
C ASP A 160 3.24 -28.03 -47.34
N ASP A 161 4.36 -27.30 -47.44
CA ASP A 161 5.50 -27.75 -48.21
C ASP A 161 6.02 -29.00 -47.51
N ASP A 162 5.48 -30.15 -47.94
CA ASP A 162 5.94 -31.52 -47.67
C ASP A 162 7.34 -31.75 -48.29
N ASP A 163 8.25 -30.78 -48.14
CA ASP A 163 9.66 -31.06 -48.20
C ASP A 163 10.00 -31.96 -47.01
N GLU A 164 10.59 -33.12 -47.32
CA GLU A 164 11.25 -34.00 -46.36
C GLU A 164 12.39 -33.21 -45.68
N ASN A 165 12.04 -32.43 -44.65
CA ASN A 165 12.97 -31.54 -43.95
C ASN A 165 13.88 -32.36 -43.04
N VAL A 166 14.90 -32.99 -43.63
CA VAL A 166 15.91 -33.83 -42.95
C VAL A 166 16.93 -32.96 -42.19
N TYR A 167 16.46 -32.09 -41.30
CA TYR A 167 17.34 -31.40 -40.35
C TYR A 167 17.88 -32.44 -39.36
N LYS A 168 19.21 -32.58 -39.34
CA LYS A 168 19.90 -33.53 -38.48
C LYS A 168 20.39 -32.83 -37.21
N ALA A 169 20.14 -33.44 -36.07
CA ALA A 169 20.65 -33.03 -34.77
C ALA A 169 21.57 -34.11 -34.21
N CYS A 170 22.47 -33.72 -33.29
CA CYS A 170 23.40 -34.64 -32.64
C CYS A 170 24.22 -35.48 -33.66
N THR A 171 24.89 -34.80 -34.59
CA THR A 171 25.81 -35.43 -35.56
C THR A 171 27.23 -35.46 -34.99
N ASP A 172 28.01 -36.52 -35.27
CA ASP A 172 29.43 -36.59 -34.88
C ASP A 172 30.35 -35.67 -35.74
N ASP A 173 29.77 -34.82 -36.61
CA ASP A 173 30.45 -33.91 -37.54
C ASP A 173 30.74 -32.54 -36.92
N GLU A 174 31.79 -31.85 -37.40
CA GLU A 174 32.21 -30.51 -36.90
C GLU A 174 31.17 -29.38 -37.13
N HIS A 175 30.09 -29.65 -37.88
CA HIS A 175 29.01 -28.72 -38.21
C HIS A 175 27.67 -29.20 -37.64
N GLU A 176 27.69 -29.60 -36.37
CA GLU A 176 26.53 -30.07 -35.61
C GLU A 176 25.45 -28.95 -35.51
N LEU A 177 24.25 -29.18 -36.07
CA LEU A 177 23.17 -28.17 -36.05
C LEU A 177 22.66 -27.88 -34.63
N CYS A 178 22.62 -28.88 -33.77
CA CYS A 178 22.21 -28.75 -32.38
C CYS A 178 23.23 -29.44 -31.49
N HIS A 179 23.79 -28.73 -30.52
CA HIS A 179 24.80 -29.27 -29.65
C HIS A 179 24.23 -30.28 -28.65
N CYS A 180 24.75 -31.51 -28.63
CA CYS A 180 24.19 -32.59 -27.80
C CYS A 180 25.20 -33.15 -26.78
N ASP A 181 25.19 -32.65 -25.55
CA ASP A 181 26.04 -33.15 -24.45
C ASP A 181 25.21 -33.76 -23.31
N GLY A 182 25.72 -34.85 -22.71
CA GLY A 182 25.03 -35.61 -21.66
C GLY A 182 23.61 -36.04 -22.05
N GLU A 183 22.60 -35.41 -21.45
CA GLU A 183 21.17 -35.58 -21.72
C GLU A 183 20.50 -34.28 -22.23
N GLU A 184 21.30 -33.26 -22.56
CA GLU A 184 20.85 -31.97 -23.09
C GLU A 184 21.07 -31.89 -24.60
N MET A 185 20.05 -31.42 -25.31
CA MET A 185 20.12 -31.05 -26.72
C MET A 185 19.82 -29.56 -26.84
N ASN A 186 20.81 -28.79 -27.30
CA ASN A 186 20.72 -27.35 -27.47
C ASN A 186 20.69 -26.98 -28.96
N CYS A 187 19.49 -26.67 -29.44
CA CYS A 187 19.17 -26.13 -30.75
C CYS A 187 18.84 -24.62 -30.67
N SER A 188 19.42 -23.85 -29.75
CA SER A 188 19.11 -22.42 -29.64
C SER A 188 19.86 -21.58 -30.69
N LYS A 189 19.26 -20.47 -31.14
CA LYS A 189 19.89 -19.49 -32.05
C LYS A 189 20.44 -20.06 -33.37
N ILE A 190 19.70 -20.96 -34.04
CA ILE A 190 20.21 -21.64 -35.24
C ILE A 190 20.16 -20.72 -36.46
N VAL A 191 21.34 -20.28 -36.90
CA VAL A 191 21.56 -19.53 -38.13
C VAL A 191 21.66 -20.50 -39.30
N MET A 192 20.74 -20.37 -40.25
CA MET A 192 20.78 -21.08 -41.55
C MET A 192 21.31 -20.12 -42.64
N ASP A 193 21.02 -20.31 -43.92
CA ASP A 193 21.68 -19.62 -45.05
C ASP A 193 21.48 -18.08 -45.17
N SER A 194 21.03 -17.38 -44.12
CA SER A 194 20.92 -15.93 -44.03
C SER A 194 21.52 -15.39 -42.71
N GLU A 195 21.70 -14.08 -42.58
CA GLU A 195 22.32 -13.46 -41.39
C GLU A 195 21.43 -13.48 -40.12
N GLU A 196 20.23 -14.07 -40.17
CA GLU A 196 19.29 -14.17 -39.02
C GLU A 196 19.10 -15.63 -38.57
N PRO A 197 19.02 -15.92 -37.25
CA PRO A 197 18.67 -17.26 -36.75
C PRO A 197 17.17 -17.55 -36.97
N HIS A 198 16.85 -18.68 -37.61
CA HIS A 198 15.49 -18.95 -38.06
C HIS A 198 15.13 -20.43 -38.25
N LEU A 199 15.56 -21.35 -37.38
CA LEU A 199 15.03 -22.72 -37.42
C LEU A 199 13.50 -22.70 -37.30
N MET A 200 12.80 -23.16 -38.35
CA MET A 200 11.34 -23.05 -38.46
C MET A 200 10.58 -24.23 -37.84
N THR A 201 11.28 -25.32 -37.49
CA THR A 201 10.70 -26.60 -37.07
C THR A 201 11.50 -27.26 -35.94
N ALA A 202 10.80 -28.00 -35.07
CA ALA A 202 11.41 -28.90 -34.08
C ALA A 202 11.38 -30.38 -34.52
N ASP A 203 10.99 -30.65 -35.77
CA ASP A 203 11.02 -31.96 -36.41
C ASP A 203 12.45 -32.28 -36.88
N LEU A 204 13.30 -32.71 -35.94
CA LEU A 204 14.71 -33.01 -36.16
C LEU A 204 15.01 -34.51 -36.04
N VAL A 205 15.92 -35.01 -36.87
CA VAL A 205 16.42 -36.38 -36.82
C VAL A 205 17.70 -36.45 -35.97
N ILE A 206 17.63 -37.12 -34.82
CA ILE A 206 18.80 -37.34 -33.94
C ILE A 206 19.64 -38.51 -34.48
N GLU A 207 20.90 -38.26 -34.87
CA GLU A 207 21.79 -39.33 -35.41
C GLU A 207 22.61 -40.04 -34.32
N LYS A 208 22.93 -39.36 -33.20
CA LYS A 208 23.71 -39.89 -32.06
C LYS A 208 23.07 -41.13 -31.43
N LYS A 209 23.64 -42.30 -31.70
CA LYS A 209 23.09 -43.59 -31.25
C LYS A 209 23.06 -43.69 -29.72
N GLY A 210 21.87 -43.94 -29.18
CA GLY A 210 21.64 -44.14 -27.75
C GLY A 210 21.48 -42.86 -26.93
N PHE A 211 21.71 -41.69 -27.52
CA PHE A 211 21.36 -40.40 -26.93
C PHE A 211 19.85 -40.29 -26.72
N LYS A 212 19.44 -39.62 -25.64
CA LYS A 212 18.05 -39.38 -25.26
C LYS A 212 17.97 -37.98 -24.65
N PRO A 213 17.35 -37.00 -25.31
CA PRO A 213 17.21 -35.67 -24.74
C PRO A 213 16.23 -35.71 -23.58
N VAL A 214 16.71 -35.39 -22.39
CA VAL A 214 15.89 -35.07 -21.20
C VAL A 214 15.65 -33.56 -21.14
N ILE A 215 16.61 -32.77 -21.60
CA ILE A 215 16.49 -31.32 -21.81
C ILE A 215 16.57 -31.06 -23.32
N ALA A 216 15.59 -30.35 -23.85
CA ALA A 216 15.53 -29.94 -25.25
C ALA A 216 15.30 -28.43 -25.33
N ASN A 217 16.29 -27.71 -25.83
CA ASN A 217 16.25 -26.25 -25.98
C ASN A 217 16.16 -25.90 -27.47
N PHE A 218 15.08 -25.23 -27.86
CA PHE A 218 14.82 -24.68 -29.20
C PHE A 218 14.65 -23.15 -29.16
N SER A 219 15.12 -22.48 -28.12
CA SER A 219 14.94 -21.04 -27.90
C SER A 219 15.56 -20.16 -28.99
N GLU A 220 15.05 -18.94 -29.15
CA GLU A 220 15.60 -17.92 -30.05
C GLU A 220 15.67 -18.39 -31.53
N ASN A 221 14.54 -18.87 -32.04
CA ASN A 221 14.38 -19.43 -33.39
C ASN A 221 13.10 -18.93 -34.10
N GLY A 222 12.82 -19.47 -35.30
CA GLY A 222 11.71 -19.06 -36.16
C GLY A 222 10.40 -19.83 -35.98
N ILE A 223 10.27 -20.74 -35.01
CA ILE A 223 9.17 -21.71 -34.96
C ILE A 223 7.81 -21.00 -34.78
N THR A 224 6.86 -21.23 -35.69
CA THR A 224 5.56 -20.53 -35.72
C THR A 224 4.36 -21.35 -35.23
N ARG A 225 4.46 -22.68 -35.24
CA ARG A 225 3.39 -23.60 -34.83
C ARG A 225 3.92 -24.88 -34.22
N LEU A 226 3.29 -25.34 -33.15
CA LEU A 226 3.56 -26.62 -32.53
C LEU A 226 2.51 -27.64 -32.99
N LYS A 227 2.92 -28.55 -33.89
CA LYS A 227 2.11 -29.68 -34.38
C LYS A 227 2.49 -30.96 -33.63
N LYS A 228 1.53 -31.86 -33.43
CA LYS A 228 1.79 -33.20 -32.86
C LYS A 228 2.67 -34.03 -33.78
N GLY A 229 3.63 -34.76 -33.19
CA GLY A 229 4.54 -35.63 -33.96
C GLY A 229 5.43 -34.84 -34.93
N LYS A 230 5.74 -33.58 -34.59
CA LYS A 230 6.63 -32.66 -35.30
C LYS A 230 7.55 -31.90 -34.34
N ILE A 231 7.80 -32.50 -33.17
CA ILE A 231 8.70 -32.01 -32.13
C ILE A 231 9.42 -33.26 -31.62
N LEU A 232 10.71 -33.42 -31.91
CA LEU A 232 11.53 -34.55 -31.44
C LEU A 232 10.93 -35.95 -31.65
N VAL A 233 10.53 -36.26 -32.90
CA VAL A 233 9.76 -37.45 -33.23
C VAL A 233 10.45 -38.75 -32.81
N GLY A 234 9.78 -39.52 -31.94
CA GLY A 234 10.29 -40.77 -31.36
C GLY A 234 11.04 -40.61 -30.04
N TYR A 235 11.38 -39.38 -29.66
CA TYR A 235 12.12 -39.02 -28.44
C TYR A 235 11.29 -38.26 -27.41
N GLU A 236 10.06 -37.85 -27.72
CA GLU A 236 9.19 -36.98 -26.91
C GLU A 236 8.98 -37.50 -25.47
N LYS A 237 8.89 -38.83 -25.34
CA LYS A 237 8.74 -39.54 -24.05
C LYS A 237 9.96 -39.42 -23.11
N TYR A 238 11.13 -39.00 -23.61
CA TYR A 238 12.32 -38.79 -22.79
C TYR A 238 12.44 -37.34 -22.29
N VAL A 239 11.82 -36.40 -23.00
CA VAL A 239 11.92 -34.97 -22.70
C VAL A 239 11.17 -34.63 -21.40
N SER A 240 11.92 -34.06 -20.46
CA SER A 240 11.43 -33.56 -19.17
C SER A 240 11.43 -32.03 -19.13
N VAL A 241 12.34 -31.38 -19.85
CA VAL A 241 12.40 -29.92 -20.02
C VAL A 241 12.35 -29.61 -21.51
N LEU A 242 11.34 -28.84 -21.94
CA LEU A 242 11.22 -28.34 -23.30
C LEU A 242 11.19 -26.81 -23.25
N ASP A 243 12.20 -26.18 -23.83
CA ASP A 243 12.31 -24.73 -23.98
C ASP A 243 12.05 -24.35 -25.44
N MET A 244 10.97 -23.59 -25.66
CA MET A 244 10.55 -23.03 -26.93
C MET A 244 10.46 -21.48 -26.84
N SER A 245 11.16 -20.88 -25.88
CA SER A 245 11.14 -19.43 -25.62
C SER A 245 11.67 -18.62 -26.81
N PHE A 246 11.36 -17.32 -26.87
CA PHE A 246 11.87 -16.40 -27.91
C PHE A 246 11.67 -16.91 -29.36
N ASN A 247 10.56 -17.59 -29.61
CA ASN A 247 10.17 -18.07 -30.93
C ASN A 247 9.01 -17.23 -31.50
N GLN A 248 8.46 -17.64 -32.62
CA GLN A 248 7.34 -16.96 -33.28
C GLN A 248 6.00 -17.67 -33.10
N VAL A 249 5.85 -18.57 -32.12
CA VAL A 249 4.71 -19.48 -32.00
C VAL A 249 3.41 -18.71 -31.83
N ARG A 250 2.47 -18.93 -32.76
CA ARG A 250 1.11 -18.35 -32.76
C ARG A 250 0.04 -19.40 -32.46
N PHE A 251 0.33 -20.66 -32.78
CA PHE A 251 -0.63 -21.76 -32.72
C PHE A 251 0.02 -22.98 -32.07
N ILE A 252 -0.73 -23.61 -31.16
CA ILE A 252 -0.39 -24.91 -30.56
C ILE A 252 -1.57 -25.82 -30.86
N ASP A 253 -1.31 -26.96 -31.51
CA ASP A 253 -2.34 -27.95 -31.76
C ASP A 253 -2.77 -28.61 -30.45
N SER A 254 -4.06 -28.95 -30.32
CA SER A 254 -4.65 -29.43 -29.06
C SER A 254 -4.03 -30.73 -28.53
N ASP A 255 -3.33 -31.48 -29.36
CA ASP A 255 -2.64 -32.72 -29.01
C ASP A 255 -1.12 -32.66 -29.28
N ALA A 256 -0.55 -31.45 -29.45
CA ALA A 256 0.88 -31.24 -29.66
C ALA A 256 1.74 -31.87 -28.55
N PHE A 257 1.30 -31.74 -27.29
CA PHE A 257 1.98 -32.29 -26.12
C PHE A 257 1.55 -33.73 -25.76
N LEU A 258 0.68 -34.37 -26.54
CA LEU A 258 0.22 -35.75 -26.28
C LEU A 258 1.35 -36.81 -26.21
N PRO A 259 2.43 -36.72 -27.03
CA PRO A 259 3.57 -37.66 -26.93
C PRO A 259 4.46 -37.48 -25.70
N PHE A 260 4.37 -36.34 -25.00
CA PHE A 260 5.33 -35.90 -23.99
C PHE A 260 5.03 -36.45 -22.58
N THR A 261 5.17 -37.77 -22.42
CA THR A 261 4.73 -38.48 -21.20
C THR A 261 5.53 -38.20 -19.93
N ASN A 262 6.59 -37.40 -19.97
CA ASN A 262 7.46 -37.08 -18.83
C ASN A 262 7.73 -35.56 -18.68
N LEU A 263 7.05 -34.71 -19.46
CA LEU A 263 7.35 -33.27 -19.49
C LEU A 263 7.00 -32.60 -18.16
N SER A 264 8.03 -32.02 -17.53
CA SER A 264 8.01 -31.42 -16.20
C SER A 264 8.17 -29.90 -16.23
N LYS A 265 8.93 -29.37 -17.19
CA LYS A 265 9.06 -27.93 -17.43
C LYS A 265 8.79 -27.62 -18.89
N LEU A 266 7.91 -26.66 -19.14
CA LEU A 266 7.61 -26.15 -20.48
C LEU A 266 7.76 -24.63 -20.47
N ASP A 267 8.66 -24.14 -21.32
CA ASP A 267 8.83 -22.71 -21.57
C ASP A 267 8.32 -22.36 -22.98
N LEU A 268 7.35 -21.46 -23.01
CA LEU A 268 6.73 -20.86 -24.21
C LEU A 268 6.79 -19.33 -24.13
N SER A 269 7.68 -18.77 -23.31
CA SER A 269 7.82 -17.33 -23.09
C SER A 269 8.27 -16.59 -24.36
N HIS A 270 8.05 -15.28 -24.42
CA HIS A 270 8.50 -14.42 -25.53
C HIS A 270 8.05 -14.92 -26.92
N ASN A 271 6.80 -15.37 -27.02
CA ASN A 271 6.18 -15.89 -28.25
C ASN A 271 5.00 -15.00 -28.69
N ASN A 272 4.21 -15.47 -29.68
CA ASN A 272 3.09 -14.72 -30.25
C ASN A 272 1.71 -15.35 -29.95
N LEU A 273 1.59 -16.11 -28.84
CA LEU A 273 0.35 -16.78 -28.44
C LEU A 273 -0.73 -15.75 -28.08
N GLN A 274 -1.88 -15.83 -28.75
CA GLN A 274 -3.03 -14.95 -28.50
C GLN A 274 -4.22 -15.68 -27.86
N ASN A 275 -4.42 -16.94 -28.25
CA ASN A 275 -5.50 -17.79 -27.75
C ASN A 275 -4.97 -19.23 -27.67
N ILE A 276 -4.96 -19.81 -26.47
CA ILE A 276 -4.64 -21.22 -26.26
C ILE A 276 -5.95 -21.94 -25.94
N LYS A 277 -6.17 -23.12 -26.54
CA LYS A 277 -7.41 -23.90 -26.32
C LYS A 277 -7.24 -24.81 -25.10
N LYS A 278 -8.29 -24.94 -24.27
CA LYS A 278 -8.28 -25.72 -23.02
C LYS A 278 -7.59 -27.11 -23.08
N PRO A 279 -7.77 -27.97 -24.11
CA PRO A 279 -7.16 -29.31 -24.09
C PRO A 279 -5.64 -29.35 -24.30
N VAL A 280 -4.97 -28.23 -24.61
CA VAL A 280 -3.52 -28.21 -24.94
C VAL A 280 -2.66 -28.83 -23.84
N PHE A 281 -2.98 -28.61 -22.56
CA PHE A 281 -2.18 -29.14 -21.45
C PHE A 281 -2.75 -30.42 -20.80
N ASP A 282 -3.88 -30.96 -21.29
CA ASP A 282 -4.55 -32.14 -20.71
C ASP A 282 -3.64 -33.37 -20.65
N ALA A 283 -2.73 -33.52 -21.61
CA ALA A 283 -1.79 -34.63 -21.72
C ALA A 283 -0.68 -34.59 -20.65
N VAL A 284 -0.24 -33.39 -20.26
CA VAL A 284 0.92 -33.16 -19.37
C VAL A 284 0.51 -32.82 -17.94
N LYS A 285 -0.79 -32.79 -17.64
CA LYS A 285 -1.35 -32.37 -16.34
C LYS A 285 -0.82 -33.12 -15.10
N ASN A 286 -0.39 -34.37 -15.29
CA ASN A 286 0.16 -35.22 -14.24
C ASN A 286 1.68 -35.07 -14.08
N THR A 287 2.38 -34.45 -15.05
CA THR A 287 3.84 -34.40 -15.10
C THR A 287 4.40 -32.98 -15.02
N LEU A 288 3.64 -31.98 -15.46
CA LEU A 288 4.08 -30.60 -15.54
C LEU A 288 4.14 -29.94 -14.15
N HIS A 289 5.32 -29.42 -13.79
CA HIS A 289 5.61 -28.74 -12.52
C HIS A 289 5.91 -27.25 -12.72
N ARG A 290 6.43 -26.83 -13.88
CA ARG A 290 6.62 -25.42 -14.24
C ARG A 290 6.11 -25.14 -15.65
N LEU A 291 5.32 -24.08 -15.78
CA LEU A 291 4.81 -23.56 -17.05
C LEU A 291 5.15 -22.08 -17.15
N ASP A 292 5.89 -21.72 -18.20
CA ASP A 292 6.12 -20.33 -18.56
C ASP A 292 5.38 -20.01 -19.87
N ILE A 293 4.47 -19.03 -19.81
CA ILE A 293 3.80 -18.46 -20.98
C ILE A 293 3.90 -16.93 -20.96
N GLY A 294 4.92 -16.39 -20.29
CA GLY A 294 5.21 -14.95 -20.21
C GLY A 294 5.51 -14.31 -21.57
N TYR A 295 5.47 -12.98 -21.63
CA TYR A 295 5.75 -12.14 -22.80
C TYR A 295 5.08 -12.60 -24.10
N ASN A 296 3.84 -13.08 -23.98
CA ASN A 296 2.97 -13.44 -25.08
C ASN A 296 1.92 -12.35 -25.31
N ARG A 297 0.85 -12.67 -26.05
CA ARG A 297 -0.22 -11.73 -26.43
C ARG A 297 -1.58 -12.16 -25.86
N LEU A 298 -1.58 -12.86 -24.73
CA LEU A 298 -2.78 -13.36 -24.07
C LEU A 298 -3.57 -12.19 -23.45
N LYS A 299 -4.76 -11.93 -23.98
CA LYS A 299 -5.65 -10.86 -23.46
C LYS A 299 -6.56 -11.33 -22.32
N THR A 300 -6.84 -12.63 -22.30
CA THR A 300 -7.74 -13.28 -21.34
C THR A 300 -7.25 -14.70 -21.14
N ILE A 301 -7.20 -15.15 -19.89
CA ILE A 301 -7.09 -16.57 -19.58
C ILE A 301 -8.53 -17.06 -19.33
N PRO A 302 -9.06 -18.02 -20.12
CA PRO A 302 -10.41 -18.54 -19.89
C PRO A 302 -10.56 -19.18 -18.51
N ASP A 303 -11.78 -19.18 -17.98
CA ASP A 303 -12.12 -19.94 -16.77
C ASP A 303 -11.76 -21.43 -16.98
N ASP A 304 -11.28 -22.07 -15.92
CA ASP A 304 -10.85 -23.47 -15.94
C ASP A 304 -9.73 -23.78 -16.97
N PHE A 305 -8.92 -22.80 -17.39
CA PHE A 305 -7.87 -23.01 -18.41
C PHE A 305 -6.71 -23.91 -17.91
N PHE A 306 -6.35 -23.81 -16.64
CA PHE A 306 -5.34 -24.66 -15.98
C PHE A 306 -5.95 -25.85 -15.21
N ASP A 307 -7.21 -26.18 -15.50
CA ASP A 307 -7.97 -27.22 -14.80
C ASP A 307 -7.28 -28.59 -14.91
N GLY A 308 -7.13 -29.26 -13.77
CA GLY A 308 -6.43 -30.54 -13.66
C GLY A 308 -4.89 -30.48 -13.62
N LEU A 309 -4.23 -29.31 -13.75
CA LEU A 309 -2.77 -29.16 -13.58
C LEU A 309 -2.35 -29.25 -12.09
N THR A 310 -2.75 -30.32 -11.40
CA THR A 310 -2.66 -30.43 -9.93
C THR A 310 -1.24 -30.56 -9.38
N ASN A 311 -0.24 -30.79 -10.24
CA ASN A 311 1.18 -30.91 -9.91
C ASN A 311 1.99 -29.66 -10.28
N LEU A 312 1.36 -28.66 -10.92
CA LEU A 312 2.02 -27.40 -11.25
C LEU A 312 2.38 -26.64 -9.97
N LYS A 313 3.66 -26.29 -9.82
CA LYS A 313 4.23 -25.54 -8.70
C LYS A 313 4.53 -24.09 -9.06
N VAL A 314 4.97 -23.85 -10.30
CA VAL A 314 5.38 -22.51 -10.76
C VAL A 314 4.64 -22.16 -12.05
N LEU A 315 4.00 -20.99 -12.06
CA LEU A 315 3.31 -20.43 -13.22
C LEU A 315 3.79 -19.00 -13.47
N VAL A 316 4.25 -18.73 -14.69
CA VAL A 316 4.70 -17.40 -15.13
C VAL A 316 3.79 -16.90 -16.25
N LEU A 317 3.18 -15.73 -16.04
CA LEU A 317 2.23 -15.08 -16.96
C LEU A 317 2.70 -13.69 -17.40
N ASP A 318 3.91 -13.28 -17.02
CA ASP A 318 4.46 -11.93 -17.13
C ASP A 318 4.27 -11.29 -18.51
N GLY A 319 4.23 -9.97 -18.60
CA GLY A 319 4.21 -9.20 -19.84
C GLY A 319 2.99 -9.44 -20.75
N ASN A 320 2.04 -10.29 -20.37
CA ASN A 320 0.82 -10.52 -21.14
C ASN A 320 -0.20 -9.39 -20.89
N PRO A 321 -0.89 -8.90 -21.94
CA PRO A 321 -1.87 -7.82 -21.83
C PRO A 321 -3.23 -8.31 -21.30
N ILE A 322 -3.24 -8.97 -20.13
CA ILE A 322 -4.44 -9.59 -19.53
C ILE A 322 -5.38 -8.49 -19.02
N THR A 323 -6.59 -8.41 -19.57
CA THR A 323 -7.54 -7.32 -19.26
C THR A 323 -8.52 -7.62 -18.13
N SER A 324 -8.49 -8.82 -17.57
CA SER A 324 -9.39 -9.24 -16.49
C SER A 324 -8.78 -10.38 -15.69
N PHE A 325 -8.68 -10.17 -14.38
CA PHE A 325 -8.26 -11.17 -13.41
C PHE A 325 -9.49 -11.64 -12.61
N ASN A 326 -9.65 -12.95 -12.45
CA ASN A 326 -10.74 -13.54 -11.68
C ASN A 326 -10.30 -14.92 -11.18
N LYS A 327 -10.77 -15.36 -9.99
CA LYS A 327 -10.28 -16.62 -9.38
C LYS A 327 -10.46 -17.87 -10.24
N GLN A 328 -11.51 -17.96 -11.07
CA GLN A 328 -11.77 -19.14 -11.93
C GLN A 328 -10.66 -19.38 -12.96
N MET A 329 -9.87 -18.36 -13.30
CA MET A 329 -8.72 -18.50 -14.20
C MET A 329 -7.63 -19.43 -13.61
N PHE A 330 -7.53 -19.50 -12.27
CA PHE A 330 -6.51 -20.27 -11.55
C PHE A 330 -7.03 -21.61 -10.98
N LYS A 331 -8.28 -21.96 -11.25
CA LYS A 331 -8.89 -23.19 -10.76
C LYS A 331 -8.16 -24.44 -11.28
N GLY A 332 -7.89 -25.38 -10.37
CA GLY A 332 -7.17 -26.64 -10.65
C GLY A 332 -5.70 -26.64 -10.22
N LEU A 333 -5.13 -25.46 -9.98
CA LEU A 333 -3.74 -25.24 -9.56
C LEU A 333 -3.50 -25.50 -8.06
N ASN A 334 -4.00 -26.64 -7.57
CA ASN A 334 -4.03 -27.01 -6.14
C ASN A 334 -2.65 -27.21 -5.48
N SER A 335 -1.57 -27.21 -6.26
CA SER A 335 -0.19 -27.31 -5.75
C SER A 335 0.72 -26.15 -6.19
N LEU A 336 0.14 -25.06 -6.69
CA LEU A 336 0.93 -23.90 -7.06
C LEU A 336 1.55 -23.27 -5.80
N GLU A 337 2.85 -23.05 -5.86
CA GLU A 337 3.71 -22.51 -4.81
C GLU A 337 4.20 -21.10 -5.19
N GLU A 338 4.45 -20.85 -6.48
CA GLU A 338 4.93 -19.57 -7.03
C GLU A 338 4.06 -19.11 -8.21
N LEU A 339 3.65 -17.84 -8.21
CA LEU A 339 2.93 -17.17 -9.30
C LEU A 339 3.60 -15.86 -9.69
N SER A 340 3.92 -15.68 -10.97
CA SER A 340 4.45 -14.43 -11.51
C SER A 340 3.46 -13.77 -12.47
N LEU A 341 3.13 -12.50 -12.20
CA LEU A 341 2.22 -11.64 -12.98
C LEU A 341 2.89 -10.30 -13.32
N ASP A 342 4.21 -10.28 -13.54
CA ASP A 342 4.98 -9.06 -13.74
C ASP A 342 4.57 -8.36 -15.05
N ALA A 343 4.67 -7.03 -15.12
CA ALA A 343 4.41 -6.22 -16.31
C ALA A 343 3.04 -6.48 -17.02
N CYS A 344 2.06 -7.05 -16.31
CA CYS A 344 0.74 -7.40 -16.84
C CYS A 344 -0.23 -6.20 -16.93
N LYS A 345 0.21 -5.01 -16.50
CA LYS A 345 -0.58 -3.76 -16.42
C LYS A 345 -1.74 -3.84 -15.42
N ILE A 346 -1.50 -4.50 -14.31
CA ILE A 346 -2.45 -4.66 -13.21
C ILE A 346 -2.55 -3.33 -12.44
N GLU A 347 -3.74 -2.73 -12.44
CA GLU A 347 -4.07 -1.55 -11.62
C GLU A 347 -4.64 -1.95 -10.23
N ASP A 348 -5.38 -3.06 -10.17
CA ASP A 348 -5.95 -3.65 -8.95
C ASP A 348 -6.12 -5.18 -9.11
N LEU A 349 -6.19 -5.92 -8.00
CA LEU A 349 -6.46 -7.36 -7.96
C LEU A 349 -7.66 -7.70 -7.07
N PRO A 350 -8.63 -8.51 -7.56
CA PRO A 350 -9.75 -8.97 -6.73
C PRO A 350 -9.26 -9.67 -5.46
N ALA A 351 -9.86 -9.35 -4.30
CA ALA A 351 -9.43 -9.90 -3.01
C ALA A 351 -9.53 -11.44 -2.91
N ASP A 352 -10.34 -12.08 -3.77
CA ASP A 352 -10.52 -13.54 -3.83
C ASP A 352 -9.70 -14.23 -4.93
N ILE A 353 -8.81 -13.51 -5.63
CA ILE A 353 -8.06 -14.02 -6.79
C ILE A 353 -7.24 -15.29 -6.49
N PHE A 354 -6.71 -15.42 -5.27
CA PHE A 354 -5.92 -16.56 -4.83
C PHE A 354 -6.73 -17.71 -4.19
N GLU A 355 -8.07 -17.64 -4.12
CA GLU A 355 -8.91 -18.61 -3.40
C GLU A 355 -8.70 -20.08 -3.83
N TYR A 356 -8.39 -20.33 -5.12
CA TYR A 356 -8.09 -21.67 -5.65
C TYR A 356 -6.60 -22.06 -5.62
N LEU A 357 -5.75 -21.27 -4.94
CA LEU A 357 -4.31 -21.47 -4.82
C LEU A 357 -3.89 -21.75 -3.36
N PRO A 358 -4.40 -22.82 -2.71
CA PRO A 358 -4.27 -23.05 -1.27
C PRO A 358 -2.83 -23.29 -0.77
N LYS A 359 -1.87 -23.44 -1.69
CA LYS A 359 -0.44 -23.59 -1.38
C LYS A 359 0.43 -22.44 -1.90
N LEU A 360 -0.16 -21.35 -2.40
CA LEU A 360 0.62 -20.22 -2.92
C LEU A 360 1.45 -19.60 -1.80
N VAL A 361 2.77 -19.62 -1.96
CA VAL A 361 3.76 -19.11 -1.01
C VAL A 361 4.34 -17.80 -1.52
N GLY A 362 4.70 -17.74 -2.81
CA GLY A 362 5.34 -16.58 -3.43
C GLY A 362 4.48 -15.96 -4.54
N VAL A 363 4.40 -14.63 -4.58
CA VAL A 363 3.81 -13.89 -5.70
C VAL A 363 4.68 -12.73 -6.16
N SER A 364 4.91 -12.62 -7.47
CA SER A 364 5.56 -11.47 -8.11
C SER A 364 4.52 -10.65 -8.89
N LEU A 365 4.51 -9.34 -8.64
CA LEU A 365 3.61 -8.35 -9.21
C LEU A 365 4.39 -7.14 -9.76
N ARG A 366 5.66 -7.31 -10.13
CA ARG A 366 6.57 -6.22 -10.50
C ARG A 366 6.12 -5.48 -11.75
N GLU A 367 6.58 -4.24 -11.92
CA GLU A 367 6.34 -3.43 -13.13
C GLU A 367 4.84 -3.25 -13.48
N ASN A 368 3.95 -3.41 -12.49
CA ASN A 368 2.53 -3.15 -12.60
C ASN A 368 2.19 -1.76 -12.04
N PRO A 369 1.22 -1.03 -12.62
CA PRO A 369 0.79 0.29 -12.16
C PRO A 369 -0.09 0.23 -10.89
N LEU A 370 0.35 -0.53 -9.87
CA LEU A 370 -0.33 -0.61 -8.57
C LEU A 370 -0.09 0.68 -7.79
N ASP A 371 -1.16 1.45 -7.55
CA ASP A 371 -1.12 2.67 -6.73
C ASP A 371 -1.30 2.37 -5.22
N GLU A 372 -1.86 1.19 -4.89
CA GLU A 372 -2.07 0.69 -3.53
C GLU A 372 -1.68 -0.79 -3.40
N ILE A 373 -1.40 -1.26 -2.18
CA ILE A 373 -1.09 -2.67 -1.91
C ILE A 373 -2.37 -3.50 -2.04
N PRO A 374 -2.45 -4.50 -2.92
CA PRO A 374 -3.72 -5.21 -3.18
C PRO A 374 -4.24 -5.95 -1.94
N ALA A 375 -5.55 -5.89 -1.73
CA ALA A 375 -6.21 -6.59 -0.62
C ALA A 375 -6.00 -8.11 -0.66
N ALA A 376 -5.76 -8.68 -1.85
CA ALA A 376 -5.38 -10.08 -2.04
C ALA A 376 -4.03 -10.42 -1.36
N VAL A 377 -3.02 -9.54 -1.47
CA VAL A 377 -1.70 -9.72 -0.85
C VAL A 377 -1.81 -9.59 0.67
N ALA A 378 -2.49 -8.55 1.16
CA ALA A 378 -2.59 -8.27 2.59
C ALA A 378 -3.35 -9.35 3.38
N ASN A 379 -4.29 -10.06 2.76
CA ASN A 379 -5.19 -11.01 3.46
C ASN A 379 -4.90 -12.49 3.20
N TRP A 380 -4.07 -12.86 2.23
CA TRP A 380 -3.81 -14.27 1.90
C TRP A 380 -2.86 -14.92 2.92
N LYS A 381 -3.42 -15.64 3.89
CA LYS A 381 -2.64 -16.28 4.98
C LYS A 381 -1.48 -17.18 4.52
N PRO A 382 -1.61 -18.00 3.45
CA PRO A 382 -0.52 -18.86 2.99
C PRO A 382 0.69 -18.09 2.40
N LEU A 383 0.50 -16.82 2.00
CA LEU A 383 1.53 -16.03 1.35
C LEU A 383 2.66 -15.72 2.34
N LYS A 384 3.89 -15.93 1.89
CA LYS A 384 5.12 -15.63 2.61
C LYS A 384 5.95 -14.57 1.91
N ASP A 385 6.03 -14.67 0.58
CA ASP A 385 7.01 -13.94 -0.20
C ASP A 385 6.27 -13.09 -1.23
N VAL A 386 6.52 -11.78 -1.25
CA VAL A 386 5.89 -10.87 -2.21
C VAL A 386 6.87 -9.87 -2.78
N ASP A 387 6.95 -9.82 -4.10
CA ASP A 387 7.67 -8.79 -4.85
C ASP A 387 6.66 -7.85 -5.56
N MET A 388 6.67 -6.57 -5.17
CA MET A 388 5.90 -5.49 -5.80
C MET A 388 6.84 -4.37 -6.28
N SER A 389 8.09 -4.71 -6.64
CA SER A 389 9.10 -3.76 -7.11
C SER A 389 8.71 -3.08 -8.42
N ALA A 390 9.20 -1.86 -8.63
CA ALA A 390 8.90 -1.01 -9.78
C ALA A 390 7.39 -0.78 -10.03
N THR A 391 6.57 -0.80 -8.97
CA THR A 391 5.14 -0.44 -9.03
C THR A 391 4.90 1.01 -8.60
N ASN A 392 3.68 1.53 -8.78
CA ASN A 392 3.40 2.97 -8.65
C ASN A 392 3.16 3.48 -7.21
N LEU A 393 3.30 2.64 -6.16
CA LEU A 393 2.99 3.03 -4.78
C LEU A 393 3.68 4.36 -4.39
N THR A 394 2.87 5.35 -4.00
CA THR A 394 3.35 6.68 -3.58
C THR A 394 3.74 6.74 -2.11
N GLU A 395 3.15 5.87 -1.30
CA GLU A 395 3.33 5.78 0.15
C GLU A 395 2.94 4.38 0.65
N ILE A 396 3.59 3.92 1.72
CA ILE A 396 3.11 2.75 2.48
C ILE A 396 2.25 3.30 3.62
N ARG A 397 0.93 3.07 3.52
CA ARG A 397 -0.06 3.57 4.49
C ARG A 397 -0.07 2.77 5.78
N ASP A 398 -0.67 3.34 6.82
CA ASP A 398 -0.94 2.63 8.06
C ASP A 398 -1.69 1.33 7.78
N HIS A 399 -1.24 0.25 8.41
CA HIS A 399 -1.88 -1.07 8.32
C HIS A 399 -1.99 -1.66 6.91
N ALA A 400 -1.18 -1.22 5.93
CA ALA A 400 -1.26 -1.67 4.54
C ALA A 400 -1.06 -3.18 4.33
N PHE A 401 -0.37 -3.87 5.27
CA PHE A 401 -0.22 -5.33 5.29
C PHE A 401 -0.97 -6.02 6.45
N ALA A 402 -1.76 -5.29 7.25
CA ALA A 402 -2.30 -5.75 8.54
C ALA A 402 -3.52 -6.70 8.43
N GLY A 403 -3.62 -7.47 7.34
CA GLY A 403 -4.51 -8.62 7.27
C GLY A 403 -3.92 -9.82 8.02
N HIS A 404 -4.42 -11.02 7.72
CA HIS A 404 -3.96 -12.26 8.34
C HIS A 404 -2.73 -12.88 7.66
N SER A 405 -1.87 -12.06 7.05
CA SER A 405 -0.75 -12.53 6.23
C SER A 405 0.41 -13.05 7.09
N ASP A 406 1.01 -14.17 6.68
CA ASP A 406 2.16 -14.78 7.34
C ASP A 406 3.49 -14.39 6.67
N LEU A 407 3.54 -13.20 6.03
CA LEU A 407 4.66 -12.73 5.20
C LEU A 407 6.01 -12.84 5.94
N GLU A 408 6.97 -13.49 5.28
CA GLU A 408 8.35 -13.67 5.69
C GLU A 408 9.29 -12.75 4.87
N GLU A 409 8.96 -12.44 3.62
CA GLU A 409 9.75 -11.60 2.71
C GLU A 409 8.87 -10.59 1.95
N ILE A 410 9.29 -9.32 1.96
CA ILE A 410 8.65 -8.22 1.22
C ILE A 410 9.72 -7.48 0.41
N ILE A 411 9.56 -7.47 -0.91
CA ILE A 411 10.44 -6.78 -1.86
C ILE A 411 9.67 -5.61 -2.49
N LEU A 412 10.19 -4.40 -2.29
CA LEU A 412 9.62 -3.11 -2.69
C LEU A 412 10.74 -2.22 -3.23
N GLU A 413 11.45 -2.72 -4.23
CA GLU A 413 12.61 -2.04 -4.82
C GLU A 413 12.22 -1.18 -6.03
N GLN A 414 13.07 -0.22 -6.40
CA GLN A 414 12.97 0.59 -7.62
C GLN A 414 11.63 1.33 -7.78
N MET A 415 10.96 1.64 -6.66
CA MET A 415 9.64 2.26 -6.62
C MET A 415 9.75 3.75 -7.04
N PRO A 416 9.29 4.14 -8.24
CA PRO A 416 9.58 5.46 -8.80
C PRO A 416 8.93 6.63 -8.04
N TYR A 417 7.83 6.38 -7.31
CA TYR A 417 7.04 7.41 -6.61
C TYR A 417 6.98 7.24 -5.09
N LEU A 418 7.54 6.16 -4.53
CA LEU A 418 7.46 5.89 -3.10
C LEU A 418 8.22 6.97 -2.31
N SER A 419 7.48 7.77 -1.54
CA SER A 419 8.00 8.97 -0.89
C SER A 419 8.09 8.85 0.64
N VAL A 420 7.20 8.08 1.26
CA VAL A 420 7.08 7.93 2.71
C VAL A 420 6.56 6.55 3.12
N VAL A 421 7.07 6.03 4.24
CA VAL A 421 6.46 4.93 4.99
C VAL A 421 5.82 5.50 6.25
N ARG A 422 4.49 5.40 6.37
CA ARG A 422 3.70 6.01 7.46
C ARG A 422 3.80 5.22 8.77
N ASP A 423 3.20 5.77 9.83
CA ASP A 423 3.02 5.05 11.09
C ASP A 423 2.30 3.71 10.83
N CYS A 424 2.74 2.66 11.50
CA CYS A 424 2.25 1.29 11.33
C CYS A 424 2.21 0.72 9.91
N GLY A 425 3.04 1.21 8.97
CA GLY A 425 3.10 0.68 7.60
C GLY A 425 3.33 -0.83 7.46
N PHE A 426 4.14 -1.40 8.36
CA PHE A 426 4.47 -2.83 8.46
C PHE A 426 4.00 -3.45 9.79
N CYS A 427 2.98 -2.87 10.43
CA CYS A 427 2.38 -3.44 11.64
C CYS A 427 1.62 -4.73 11.35
N GLY A 428 1.63 -5.66 12.31
CA GLY A 428 0.93 -6.94 12.19
C GLY A 428 1.71 -8.03 11.44
N LEU A 429 2.99 -7.82 11.16
CA LEU A 429 3.87 -8.76 10.45
C LEU A 429 4.92 -9.42 11.38
N PRO A 430 4.52 -10.31 12.31
CA PRO A 430 5.44 -10.90 13.28
C PRO A 430 6.44 -11.90 12.68
N LYS A 431 6.20 -12.36 11.44
CA LYS A 431 7.04 -13.33 10.71
C LYS A 431 7.99 -12.70 9.70
N LEU A 432 7.89 -11.40 9.44
CA LEU A 432 8.71 -10.69 8.46
C LEU A 432 10.19 -10.77 8.85
N LYS A 433 11.01 -11.34 7.97
CA LYS A 433 12.47 -11.51 8.08
C LYS A 433 13.21 -10.59 7.13
N ILE A 434 12.76 -10.51 5.88
CA ILE A 434 13.44 -9.80 4.81
C ILE A 434 12.56 -8.65 4.34
N LEU A 435 13.12 -7.43 4.35
CA LEU A 435 12.48 -6.26 3.76
C LEU A 435 13.49 -5.47 2.91
N LEU A 436 13.22 -5.42 1.60
CA LEU A 436 14.05 -4.72 0.63
C LEU A 436 13.31 -3.48 0.10
N LEU A 437 13.90 -2.31 0.33
CA LEU A 437 13.40 -0.98 -0.07
C LEU A 437 14.46 -0.23 -0.90
N ASN A 438 15.20 -0.97 -1.72
CA ASN A 438 16.34 -0.48 -2.47
C ASN A 438 15.93 0.35 -3.69
N ASP A 439 16.78 1.29 -4.11
CA ASP A 439 16.58 2.16 -5.29
C ASP A 439 15.30 3.02 -5.25
N ASN A 440 14.70 3.21 -4.07
CA ASN A 440 13.52 4.04 -3.85
C ASN A 440 13.89 5.53 -3.79
N ARG A 441 14.25 6.08 -4.94
CA ARG A 441 14.87 7.43 -5.07
C ARG A 441 14.02 8.60 -4.59
N GLN A 442 12.72 8.42 -4.35
CA GLN A 442 11.85 9.44 -3.75
C GLN A 442 11.64 9.27 -2.24
N LEU A 443 12.07 8.15 -1.64
CA LEU A 443 11.79 7.82 -0.24
C LEU A 443 12.60 8.72 0.69
N MET A 444 11.93 9.66 1.34
CA MET A 444 12.53 10.69 2.20
C MET A 444 12.34 10.45 3.70
N GLU A 445 11.31 9.69 4.08
CA GLU A 445 10.98 9.43 5.49
C GLU A 445 10.44 8.01 5.70
N ILE A 446 10.92 7.36 6.76
CA ILE A 446 10.30 6.17 7.35
C ILE A 446 9.90 6.53 8.77
N HIS A 447 8.61 6.45 9.08
CA HIS A 447 8.09 6.85 10.39
C HIS A 447 8.70 5.98 11.52
N PRO A 448 9.08 6.54 12.68
CA PRO A 448 9.74 5.79 13.77
C PRO A 448 8.97 4.55 14.27
N ASN A 449 7.65 4.54 14.12
CA ASN A 449 6.75 3.45 14.51
C ASN A 449 6.31 2.56 13.33
N ALA A 450 6.90 2.68 12.13
CA ALA A 450 6.44 1.97 10.93
C ALA A 450 6.32 0.44 11.12
N PHE A 451 7.18 -0.16 11.95
CA PHE A 451 7.18 -1.59 12.27
C PHE A 451 6.42 -1.95 13.55
N GLY A 452 5.78 -0.98 14.22
CA GLY A 452 4.99 -1.15 15.44
C GLY A 452 5.59 -0.51 16.70
N TYR A 453 4.69 -0.01 17.54
CA TYR A 453 5.02 0.71 18.78
C TYR A 453 5.70 -0.19 19.82
N LEU A 454 6.64 0.38 20.60
CA LEU A 454 7.34 -0.31 21.70
C LEU A 454 6.44 -0.87 22.81
N LYS A 455 5.17 -0.46 22.87
CA LYS A 455 4.16 -0.92 23.86
C LYS A 455 2.99 -1.69 23.22
N ALA A 456 3.07 -2.01 21.93
CA ALA A 456 2.02 -2.76 21.26
C ALA A 456 1.91 -4.19 21.81
N GLU A 457 0.75 -4.82 21.62
CA GLU A 457 0.54 -6.20 22.05
C GLU A 457 1.46 -7.18 21.29
N PRO A 458 1.81 -8.34 21.87
CA PRO A 458 2.59 -9.37 21.19
C PRO A 458 2.00 -9.72 19.82
N GLY A 459 2.83 -9.68 18.77
CA GLY A 459 2.40 -9.91 17.39
C GLY A 459 2.13 -8.65 16.55
N HIS A 460 1.94 -7.48 17.16
CA HIS A 460 1.75 -6.23 16.40
C HIS A 460 3.06 -5.65 15.84
N LYS A 461 4.19 -5.88 16.52
CA LYS A 461 5.52 -5.43 16.08
C LYS A 461 6.19 -6.48 15.19
N ALA A 462 6.77 -6.06 14.07
CA ALA A 462 7.65 -6.90 13.26
C ALA A 462 9.00 -7.10 13.98
N THR A 463 9.11 -8.18 14.76
CA THR A 463 10.28 -8.46 15.63
C THR A 463 11.25 -9.50 15.07
N ALA A 464 10.96 -10.06 13.90
CA ALA A 464 11.70 -11.15 13.27
C ALA A 464 12.62 -10.70 12.12
N VAL A 465 12.70 -9.39 11.84
CA VAL A 465 13.48 -8.85 10.72
C VAL A 465 14.97 -9.14 10.93
N THR A 466 15.57 -9.85 9.98
CA THR A 466 17.00 -10.22 9.93
C THR A 466 17.74 -9.57 8.76
N GLU A 467 17.06 -9.31 7.63
CA GLU A 467 17.61 -8.53 6.52
C GLU A 467 16.77 -7.28 6.27
N PHE A 468 17.43 -6.13 6.30
CA PHE A 468 16.83 -4.85 5.99
C PHE A 468 17.74 -4.04 5.07
N ALA A 469 17.26 -3.76 3.85
CA ALA A 469 18.02 -3.04 2.86
C ALA A 469 17.26 -1.80 2.38
N ILE A 470 17.91 -0.63 2.47
CA ILE A 470 17.42 0.62 1.90
C ILE A 470 18.61 1.31 1.24
N HIS A 471 19.14 0.76 0.15
CA HIS A 471 20.19 1.42 -0.61
C HIS A 471 19.64 2.41 -1.65
N ASN A 472 20.43 3.43 -1.99
CA ASN A 472 20.16 4.38 -3.08
C ASN A 472 18.77 5.05 -3.03
N SER A 473 18.32 5.39 -1.81
CA SER A 473 17.09 6.14 -1.55
C SER A 473 17.42 7.56 -1.07
N ASN A 474 16.41 8.39 -0.76
CA ASN A 474 16.60 9.81 -0.41
C ASN A 474 16.54 10.07 1.11
N LEU A 475 16.88 9.08 1.93
CA LEU A 475 16.80 9.18 3.38
C LEU A 475 17.97 10.00 3.96
N SER A 476 17.63 11.00 4.79
CA SER A 476 18.63 11.76 5.55
C SER A 476 18.85 11.21 6.96
N THR A 477 17.88 10.51 7.53
CA THR A 477 17.93 9.93 8.88
C THR A 477 17.00 8.73 8.99
N ILE A 478 17.19 7.92 10.02
CA ILE A 478 16.38 6.74 10.35
C ILE A 478 16.34 6.58 11.88
N SER A 479 15.25 6.08 12.44
CA SER A 479 15.07 6.06 13.90
C SER A 479 15.83 4.92 14.59
N GLU A 480 16.54 5.22 15.67
CA GLU A 480 17.15 4.25 16.59
C GLU A 480 16.16 3.20 17.13
N HIS A 481 14.86 3.51 17.14
CA HIS A 481 13.81 2.63 17.70
C HIS A 481 12.99 1.87 16.64
N LEU A 482 13.32 2.05 15.36
CA LEU A 482 12.59 1.50 14.22
C LEU A 482 12.56 -0.04 14.26
N LEU A 483 13.74 -0.66 14.41
CA LEU A 483 13.95 -2.10 14.41
C LEU A 483 14.81 -2.52 15.61
N ASP A 484 14.83 -3.82 15.88
CA ASP A 484 15.75 -4.44 16.83
C ASP A 484 17.08 -4.74 16.13
N TYR A 485 17.90 -3.69 15.97
CA TYR A 485 19.13 -3.72 15.16
C TYR A 485 20.14 -4.80 15.57
N ASP A 486 20.09 -5.28 16.82
CA ASP A 486 20.99 -6.31 17.34
C ASP A 486 20.65 -7.73 16.82
N LYS A 487 19.53 -7.88 16.09
CA LYS A 487 19.11 -9.13 15.40
C LYS A 487 19.34 -9.14 13.90
N LEU A 488 19.80 -8.04 13.31
CA LEU A 488 20.03 -7.99 11.87
C LEU A 488 21.29 -8.77 11.49
N GLU A 489 21.14 -9.65 10.50
CA GLU A 489 22.23 -10.37 9.83
C GLU A 489 22.75 -9.59 8.61
N SER A 490 21.88 -8.79 7.97
CA SER A 490 22.20 -7.95 6.81
C SER A 490 21.54 -6.57 6.95
N PHE A 491 22.31 -5.49 6.83
CA PHE A 491 21.80 -4.12 6.96
C PHE A 491 22.48 -3.15 5.98
N LYS A 492 21.80 -2.88 4.86
CA LYS A 492 22.37 -2.12 3.72
C LYS A 492 21.80 -0.70 3.66
N LEU A 493 22.65 0.31 3.92
CA LEU A 493 22.28 1.74 3.97
C LEU A 493 22.98 2.62 2.91
N GLY A 494 23.68 2.01 1.96
CA GLY A 494 24.50 2.70 0.97
C GLY A 494 23.75 3.70 0.08
N GLY A 495 24.41 4.73 -0.41
CA GLY A 495 23.85 5.64 -1.42
C GLY A 495 22.77 6.63 -0.96
N ASN A 496 22.42 6.67 0.33
CA ASN A 496 21.50 7.68 0.88
C ASN A 496 22.23 8.97 1.33
N PRO A 497 21.57 10.14 1.30
CA PRO A 497 22.14 11.43 1.71
C PRO A 497 22.15 11.64 3.24
N TRP A 498 22.83 10.75 3.99
CA TRP A 498 22.81 10.76 5.46
C TRP A 498 23.25 12.08 6.10
N ALA A 499 22.45 12.57 7.04
CA ALA A 499 22.74 13.73 7.87
C ALA A 499 23.45 13.28 9.16
N CYS A 500 24.78 13.22 9.12
CA CYS A 500 25.65 12.78 10.20
C CYS A 500 25.68 13.78 11.38
N ASN A 501 24.63 13.69 12.20
CA ASN A 501 24.35 14.53 13.36
C ASN A 501 24.03 13.64 14.60
N CYS A 502 23.34 14.16 15.60
CA CYS A 502 22.92 13.36 16.76
C CYS A 502 21.80 12.35 16.49
N ASP A 503 20.95 12.58 15.49
CA ASP A 503 19.82 11.70 15.18
C ASP A 503 20.32 10.39 14.54
N THR A 504 21.38 10.46 13.73
CA THR A 504 22.05 9.30 13.13
C THR A 504 23.23 8.75 13.95
N GLN A 505 23.43 9.20 15.21
CA GLN A 505 24.65 8.88 15.96
C GLN A 505 24.82 7.36 16.21
N PHE A 506 23.72 6.63 16.38
CA PHE A 506 23.74 5.20 16.66
C PHE A 506 24.30 4.39 15.48
N LEU A 507 24.06 4.85 14.24
CA LEU A 507 24.63 4.23 13.03
C LEU A 507 26.16 4.37 12.96
N MET A 508 26.78 5.24 13.76
CA MET A 508 28.23 5.41 13.84
C MET A 508 28.91 4.42 14.81
N GLU A 509 28.13 3.57 15.49
CA GLU A 509 28.65 2.55 16.41
C GLU A 509 29.39 1.43 15.66
N GLU A 510 30.46 0.90 16.26
CA GLU A 510 31.30 -0.13 15.64
C GLU A 510 30.57 -1.45 15.35
N LYS A 511 29.41 -1.68 15.98
CA LYS A 511 28.63 -2.93 15.86
C LYS A 511 28.05 -3.19 14.47
N PHE A 512 27.91 -2.17 13.64
CA PHE A 512 27.26 -2.26 12.33
C PHE A 512 28.21 -2.66 11.18
N ASP A 513 29.52 -2.82 11.45
CA ASP A 513 30.64 -3.15 10.53
C ASP A 513 30.41 -3.00 9.01
N PHE A 514 29.98 -1.80 8.57
CA PHE A 514 29.77 -1.46 7.16
C PHE A 514 31.04 -1.50 6.27
N LYS A 515 32.15 -2.10 6.73
CA LYS A 515 33.45 -2.16 6.04
C LYS A 515 33.56 -3.33 5.06
N ALA A 516 32.70 -4.34 5.19
CA ALA A 516 32.64 -5.48 4.28
C ALA A 516 31.79 -5.22 3.02
N ASP A 517 30.81 -4.32 3.09
CA ASP A 517 29.91 -4.00 1.99
C ASP A 517 30.50 -2.99 1.00
N SER A 518 30.35 -3.30 -0.29
CA SER A 518 30.82 -2.48 -1.41
C SER A 518 30.12 -1.11 -1.55
N VAL A 519 29.08 -0.84 -0.74
CA VAL A 519 28.32 0.41 -0.73
C VAL A 519 28.18 0.98 0.69
N ALA A 520 29.30 1.11 1.41
CA ALA A 520 29.30 1.70 2.76
C ALA A 520 28.64 3.11 2.80
N PRO A 521 27.78 3.41 3.81
CA PRO A 521 27.06 4.68 3.90
C PRO A 521 28.01 5.88 4.09
N LYS A 522 27.67 7.00 3.46
CA LYS A 522 28.44 8.26 3.51
C LYS A 522 27.57 9.40 4.02
N CYS A 523 28.22 10.35 4.69
CA CYS A 523 27.62 11.59 5.15
C CYS A 523 27.47 12.60 4.00
N GLN A 524 26.29 13.20 3.87
CA GLN A 524 26.02 14.32 2.95
C GLN A 524 25.95 15.67 3.70
N SER A 525 25.57 15.65 4.97
CA SER A 525 25.39 16.82 5.83
C SER A 525 25.85 16.51 7.27
N PRO A 526 26.31 17.49 8.07
CA PRO A 526 26.72 18.84 7.67
C PRO A 526 27.94 18.84 6.72
N PRO A 527 28.23 19.96 6.03
CA PRO A 527 29.32 20.04 5.05
C PRO A 527 30.70 19.62 5.57
N ASP A 528 30.97 19.80 6.87
CA ASP A 528 32.24 19.40 7.50
C ASP A 528 32.47 17.87 7.49
N PHE A 529 31.41 17.08 7.30
CA PHE A 529 31.48 15.63 7.18
C PHE A 529 31.12 15.10 5.78
N ALA A 530 30.84 15.97 4.80
CA ALA A 530 30.50 15.55 3.44
C ALA A 530 31.52 14.55 2.86
N ASP A 531 31.01 13.54 2.14
CA ASP A 531 31.73 12.42 1.53
C ASP A 531 32.47 11.47 2.48
N LYS A 532 32.49 11.73 3.80
CA LYS A 532 33.09 10.81 4.78
C LYS A 532 32.20 9.60 4.99
N HIS A 533 32.81 8.43 5.19
CA HIS A 533 32.08 7.22 5.58
C HIS A 533 31.47 7.40 6.98
N LEU A 534 30.20 7.04 7.14
CA LEU A 534 29.43 7.30 8.35
C LEU A 534 30.10 6.68 9.60
N ALA A 535 30.56 5.42 9.50
CA ALA A 535 31.30 4.71 10.54
C ALA A 535 32.72 5.26 10.84
N THR A 536 33.17 6.32 10.17
CA THR A 536 34.45 7.00 10.45
C THR A 536 34.31 8.34 11.15
N VAL A 537 33.07 8.87 11.24
CA VAL A 537 32.77 10.11 11.96
C VAL A 537 32.70 9.81 13.45
N ARG A 538 33.39 10.63 14.26
CA ARG A 538 33.31 10.50 15.72
C ARG A 538 31.98 11.08 16.20
N VAL A 539 31.24 10.30 16.99
CA VAL A 539 29.99 10.72 17.64
C VAL A 539 30.15 12.04 18.41
N THR A 540 31.29 12.26 19.06
CA THR A 540 31.59 13.52 19.78
C THR A 540 31.53 14.74 18.88
N ASP A 541 32.03 14.61 17.66
CA ASP A 541 32.25 15.70 16.71
C ASP A 541 30.93 15.98 15.95
N ALA A 542 30.17 14.93 15.64
CA ALA A 542 28.81 15.02 15.08
C ALA A 542 27.79 15.68 16.04
N CYS A 543 27.94 15.46 17.36
CA CYS A 543 27.00 15.96 18.36
C CYS A 543 27.38 17.27 19.07
N GLU A 544 28.54 17.87 18.79
CA GLU A 544 29.00 19.02 19.58
C GLU A 544 28.11 20.28 19.38
N SER A 545 27.53 20.44 18.18
CA SER A 545 26.68 21.58 17.81
C SER A 545 25.43 21.76 18.68
N ALA A 546 24.88 20.67 19.25
CA ALA A 546 23.73 20.72 20.15
C ALA A 546 24.02 21.50 21.46
N ARG A 547 25.29 21.62 21.86
CA ARG A 547 25.69 22.35 23.09
C ARG A 547 25.85 23.86 22.88
N PHE A 548 26.06 24.32 21.64
CA PHE A 548 26.38 25.73 21.37
C PHE A 548 25.12 26.62 21.30
N LEU A 549 24.09 26.18 20.56
CA LEU A 549 22.80 26.89 20.43
C LEU A 549 22.07 27.04 21.77
N GLY A 550 22.18 26.07 22.67
CA GLY A 550 21.59 26.13 24.01
C GLY A 550 22.22 27.17 24.94
N ARG A 551 23.38 27.75 24.59
CA ARG A 551 24.14 28.66 25.47
C ARG A 551 23.89 30.13 25.16
N SER A 552 23.76 30.54 23.90
CA SER A 552 23.47 31.93 23.50
C SER A 552 22.06 32.38 23.90
N GLY A 553 21.04 31.56 23.62
CA GLY A 553 19.64 31.87 23.94
C GLY A 553 19.36 32.02 25.45
N ARG A 554 20.10 31.29 26.31
CA ARG A 554 19.94 31.37 27.77
C ARG A 554 20.47 32.66 28.38
N PHE A 555 21.56 33.24 27.85
CA PHE A 555 22.02 34.55 28.32
C PHE A 555 21.06 35.68 27.93
N SER A 556 20.53 35.67 26.69
CA SER A 556 19.58 36.69 26.23
C SER A 556 18.26 36.67 27.01
N SER A 557 17.73 35.48 27.31
CA SER A 557 16.47 35.33 28.05
C SER A 557 16.59 35.70 29.53
N VAL A 558 17.70 35.33 30.20
CA VAL A 558 17.94 35.73 31.60
C VAL A 558 18.16 37.24 31.73
N LEU A 559 18.89 37.87 30.80
CA LEU A 559 19.06 39.33 30.78
C LEU A 559 17.73 40.06 30.51
N GLY A 560 16.92 39.56 29.58
CA GLY A 560 15.58 40.10 29.29
C GLY A 560 14.64 40.04 30.50
N LEU A 561 14.61 38.90 31.21
CA LEU A 561 13.81 38.74 32.44
C LEU A 561 14.31 39.62 33.58
N ALA A 562 15.63 39.79 33.75
CA ALA A 562 16.21 40.68 34.75
C ALA A 562 15.87 42.15 34.49
N LEU A 563 15.93 42.59 33.23
CA LEU A 563 15.53 43.94 32.83
C LEU A 563 14.01 44.15 33.03
N LEU A 564 13.17 43.19 32.65
CA LEU A 564 11.73 43.27 32.82
C LEU A 564 11.33 43.34 34.31
N ALA A 565 11.97 42.54 35.16
CA ALA A 565 11.81 42.63 36.62
C ALA A 565 12.27 44.00 37.17
N GLY A 566 13.38 44.53 36.67
CA GLY A 566 13.85 45.89 36.99
C GLY A 566 12.82 46.97 36.65
N PHE A 567 12.28 46.95 35.43
CA PHE A 567 11.23 47.89 35.00
C PHE A 567 9.93 47.75 35.80
N LEU A 568 9.52 46.52 36.15
CA LEU A 568 8.35 46.29 37.01
C LEU A 568 8.56 46.82 38.43
N CYS A 569 9.74 46.63 39.02
CA CYS A 569 10.09 47.19 40.34
C CYS A 569 10.11 48.72 40.32
N ILE A 570 10.68 49.34 39.28
CA ILE A 570 10.69 50.80 39.11
C ILE A 570 9.25 51.33 38.90
N GLY A 571 8.43 50.65 38.10
CA GLY A 571 7.03 50.98 37.87
C GLY A 571 6.18 50.87 39.15
N ALA A 572 6.38 49.82 39.94
CA ALA A 572 5.72 49.64 41.23
C ALA A 572 6.13 50.73 42.23
N TYR A 573 7.43 51.05 42.34
CA TYR A 573 7.94 52.15 43.16
C TYR A 573 7.34 53.50 42.75
N TYR A 574 7.22 53.77 41.45
CA TYR A 574 6.60 54.99 40.93
C TYR A 574 5.09 55.05 41.21
N MET A 575 4.38 53.93 41.10
CA MET A 575 2.94 53.83 41.39
C MET A 575 2.61 54.02 42.88
N VAL A 576 3.50 53.56 43.78
CA VAL A 576 3.40 53.78 45.23
C VAL A 576 3.74 55.23 45.58
N SER A 577 4.88 55.75 45.11
CA SER A 577 5.34 57.11 45.46
C SER A 577 4.49 58.24 44.85
N SER A 578 3.88 58.03 43.68
CA SER A 578 2.93 58.99 43.08
C SER A 578 1.50 58.91 43.63
N GLY A 579 1.22 58.03 44.60
CA GLY A 579 -0.10 57.86 45.23
C GLY A 579 -1.19 57.23 44.34
N LYS A 580 -0.92 57.01 43.05
CA LYS A 580 -1.88 56.46 42.07
C LYS A 580 -2.40 55.06 42.42
N LEU A 581 -1.60 54.27 43.13
CA LEU A 581 -2.02 52.95 43.62
C LEU A 581 -3.28 53.04 44.51
N ARG A 582 -3.40 54.11 45.31
CA ARG A 582 -4.56 54.35 46.19
C ARG A 582 -5.85 54.60 45.38
N THR A 583 -5.73 55.28 44.24
CA THR A 583 -6.85 55.58 43.34
C THR A 583 -7.36 54.33 42.62
N ILE A 584 -6.46 53.41 42.26
CA ILE A 584 -6.81 52.16 41.58
C ILE A 584 -7.44 51.15 42.54
N VAL A 585 -6.87 50.97 43.75
CA VAL A 585 -7.46 50.11 44.79
C VAL A 585 -8.87 50.57 45.16
N ASN A 586 -9.11 51.88 45.25
CA ASN A 586 -10.45 52.42 45.50
C ASN A 586 -11.43 52.23 44.34
N ARG A 587 -10.96 52.02 43.11
CA ARG A 587 -11.81 51.75 41.93
C ARG A 587 -12.17 50.26 41.80
N VAL A 588 -11.30 49.36 42.25
CA VAL A 588 -11.56 47.91 42.29
C VAL A 588 -12.46 47.50 43.47
N ARG A 589 -12.62 48.36 44.48
CA ARG A 589 -13.40 48.10 45.69
C ARG A 589 -14.90 48.45 45.59
N GLN A 590 -15.42 48.68 44.39
CA GLN A 590 -16.86 48.79 44.15
C GLN A 590 -17.44 47.41 43.87
N GLU A 591 -18.00 46.78 44.89
CA GLU A 591 -18.83 45.58 44.75
C GLU A 591 -20.14 45.95 44.02
N PRO A 592 -20.62 45.12 43.06
CA PRO A 592 -21.98 45.27 42.54
C PRO A 592 -23.00 44.76 43.55
N GLU A 593 -23.98 45.61 43.92
CA GLU A 593 -25.10 45.18 44.76
C GLU A 593 -26.01 44.20 43.99
N VAL A 594 -26.13 42.96 44.50
CA VAL A 594 -27.09 41.97 43.98
C VAL A 594 -28.39 42.09 44.77
N SER A 595 -29.37 42.78 44.21
CA SER A 595 -30.73 42.89 44.78
C SER A 595 -31.61 41.71 44.37
N TYR A 596 -32.11 40.95 45.35
CA TYR A 596 -33.10 39.90 45.13
C TYR A 596 -34.53 40.47 45.15
N THR A 597 -35.04 40.86 43.98
CA THR A 597 -36.46 41.16 43.78
C THR A 597 -36.95 40.65 42.43
N ASN A 598 -38.18 40.12 42.39
CA ASN A 598 -38.97 39.72 41.20
C ASN A 598 -38.82 38.28 40.65
N LEU A 599 -38.75 37.28 41.53
CA LEU A 599 -39.28 35.93 41.24
C LEU A 599 -40.74 35.85 41.70
N THR A 600 -41.68 36.39 40.90
CA THR A 600 -43.15 36.18 41.05
C THR A 600 -44.03 36.78 39.95
N ALA A 601 -43.51 37.66 39.08
CA ALA A 601 -44.35 38.48 38.17
C ALA A 601 -44.24 38.14 36.66
N ALA A 602 -43.61 37.02 36.28
CA ALA A 602 -43.48 36.58 34.89
C ALA A 602 -44.32 35.33 34.54
N ALA A 603 -45.21 34.90 35.45
CA ALA A 603 -46.12 33.77 35.25
C ALA A 603 -47.54 34.25 34.88
N ALA A 604 -47.66 35.18 33.92
CA ALA A 604 -48.95 35.63 33.37
C ALA A 604 -48.83 36.49 32.09
N SER A 605 -48.42 35.90 30.96
CA SER A 605 -48.95 36.25 29.62
C SER A 605 -48.28 35.41 28.54
N GLU A 606 -49.04 34.51 27.93
CA GLU A 606 -48.70 33.89 26.65
C GLU A 606 -48.85 34.92 25.52
N GLU A 607 -47.96 34.92 24.52
CA GLU A 607 -48.41 34.81 23.13
C GLU A 607 -47.36 34.16 22.22
N LEU A 608 -47.88 33.38 21.28
CA LEU A 608 -47.29 32.31 20.47
C LEU A 608 -46.09 32.63 19.54
N ALA A 609 -45.32 31.55 19.29
CA ALA A 609 -44.74 31.11 18.00
C ALA A 609 -43.53 31.88 17.41
N MET A 610 -42.60 31.23 16.69
CA MET A 610 -42.73 29.95 15.94
C MET A 610 -41.48 29.07 16.03
N GLU A 611 -41.67 27.75 16.16
CA GLU A 611 -40.64 26.71 16.31
C GLU A 611 -40.26 26.02 14.98
N ALA A 612 -39.08 25.37 14.98
CA ALA A 612 -38.72 24.13 14.24
C ALA A 612 -37.18 23.93 14.35
N ASP A 613 -36.59 22.73 14.48
CA ASP A 613 -37.12 21.41 14.82
C ASP A 613 -35.91 20.53 15.24
N PHE A 614 -35.93 19.87 16.39
CA PHE A 614 -35.00 18.77 16.72
C PHE A 614 -35.54 17.98 17.92
N GLN A 615 -36.19 16.85 17.65
CA GLN A 615 -36.66 15.87 18.64
C GLN A 615 -35.88 14.55 18.49
N PRO A 616 -35.71 13.77 19.58
CA PRO A 616 -34.75 12.68 19.65
C PRO A 616 -35.39 11.30 19.41
N ARG A 617 -34.57 10.23 19.50
CA ARG A 617 -35.06 8.85 19.65
C ARG A 617 -34.70 8.37 21.08
N PRO A 618 -35.65 7.78 21.85
CA PRO A 618 -35.40 7.31 23.21
C PRO A 618 -34.72 5.94 23.24
N ALA A 619 -34.26 5.55 24.44
CA ALA A 619 -33.63 4.25 24.74
C ALA A 619 -34.62 3.26 25.39
N GLU A 620 -34.16 2.02 25.53
CA GLU A 620 -34.64 0.95 26.44
C GLU A 620 -36.03 0.34 26.15
N VAL A 621 -36.03 -0.91 25.67
CA VAL A 621 -36.18 -2.11 26.54
C VAL A 621 -35.05 -3.07 26.21
#